data_AF-A0A0U5JEJ3-F1
#
_entry.id   AF-A0A0U5JEJ3-F1
#
_cell.length_a   1.000
_cell.length_b   1.000
_cell.length_c   1.000
_cell.angle_alpha   90.00
_cell.angle_beta   90.00
_cell.angle_gamma   90.00
#
_symmetry.space_group_name_H-M   'P 1'
#
loop_
_entity.id
_entity.type
_entity.pdbx_description
1 polymer ?
#
loop_
_entity_poly.entity_id
_entity_poly.type
_entity_poly.pdbx_seq_one_letter_code
_entity_poly.pdbx_strand_id
1 'polypeptide(L)'
;MAIESHYHSLLSREQNEHVLRFCPSLTEKERQALIQQIQHIDFTLLEQQRRLIRNPPPTLSSIEPFTDFTFIGQGGDFSKGKGLLREGKMGCLILAGGQGTRLRLDGPKGRFPVSLIKHKSLFQLLAEKTLAAGKQAGTTLSLAIMTSPENDEITKRFFAEHHYWGLNPEQVSFFCQGTLPLLDSQGQLFLESRYHIAEGPNGNGQCLHDFYKSGIWKKWSEQGIQYLNVVLIDNPLADPFDAELLGFHARQQADITIKCTEKVKPQEKVGVIVKENGRVGVIEYSELPDSDKAATRPDGRLNYCCANLSLFCFSMNFIQSTVAKTASLPLHKAWKAAKFVNEAGMTQLSATPIAWKFETFIFDWLGYADHVFALLYPREQCFAPLKNYTGEDSLETVQQAIQKRERQLLQDVTGVEPPSLPFELAAEFYYPTPELKAKWHKKVPKTSYVEP
;
A
#
# COMPACT_ATOMS: atom_id res chain seq x y z
N MET A 1 -2.87 -12.52 40.53
CA MET A 1 -3.75 -13.61 41.00
C MET A 1 -5.16 -13.59 40.38
N ALA A 2 -6.06 -12.62 40.65
CA ALA A 2 -7.43 -12.65 40.08
C ALA A 2 -7.48 -12.44 38.55
N ILE A 3 -6.67 -11.50 38.04
CA ILE A 3 -6.55 -11.21 36.60
C ILE A 3 -5.96 -12.40 35.83
N GLU A 4 -4.98 -13.09 36.42
CA GLU A 4 -4.37 -14.30 35.83
C GLU A 4 -5.35 -15.47 35.77
N SER A 5 -6.18 -15.65 36.80
CA SER A 5 -7.23 -16.68 36.80
C SER A 5 -8.28 -16.43 35.71
N HIS A 6 -8.63 -15.17 35.45
CA HIS A 6 -9.52 -14.80 34.36
C HIS A 6 -8.94 -15.15 32.98
N TYR A 7 -7.72 -14.73 32.67
CA TYR A 7 -7.09 -15.02 31.37
C TYR A 7 -6.76 -16.50 31.18
N HIS A 8 -6.41 -17.20 32.26
CA HIS A 8 -6.29 -18.66 32.21
C HIS A 8 -7.62 -19.30 31.84
N SER A 9 -8.73 -18.91 32.48
CA SER A 9 -10.04 -19.47 32.15
C SER A 9 -10.47 -19.13 30.71
N LEU A 10 -10.15 -17.94 30.22
CA LEU A 10 -10.44 -17.53 28.83
C LEU A 10 -9.65 -18.39 27.84
N LEU A 11 -8.33 -18.48 28.03
CA LEU A 11 -7.46 -19.25 27.14
C LEU A 11 -7.76 -20.76 27.20
N SER A 12 -8.15 -21.30 28.35
CA SER A 12 -8.60 -22.69 28.46
C SER A 12 -9.86 -22.96 27.63
N ARG A 13 -10.85 -22.06 27.66
CA ARG A 13 -12.05 -22.18 26.81
C ARG A 13 -11.71 -22.16 25.31
N GLU A 14 -10.68 -21.40 24.97
CA GLU A 14 -10.17 -21.24 23.61
C GLU A 14 -9.10 -22.26 23.21
N GLN A 15 -8.79 -23.22 24.09
CA GLN A 15 -7.78 -24.27 23.89
C GLN A 15 -6.37 -23.69 23.57
N ASN A 16 -5.99 -22.62 24.25
CA ASN A 16 -4.73 -21.89 24.10
C ASN A 16 -3.96 -21.67 25.41
N GLU A 17 -4.27 -22.40 26.48
CA GLU A 17 -3.61 -22.25 27.79
C GLU A 17 -2.09 -22.48 27.76
N HIS A 18 -1.59 -23.22 26.78
CA HIS A 18 -0.16 -23.47 26.58
C HIS A 18 0.65 -22.19 26.30
N VAL A 19 0.03 -21.09 25.86
CA VAL A 19 0.72 -19.79 25.70
C VAL A 19 1.10 -19.17 27.06
N LEU A 20 0.57 -19.69 28.17
CA LEU A 20 0.94 -19.27 29.52
C LEU A 20 2.07 -20.12 30.13
N ARG A 21 2.63 -21.10 29.41
CA ARG A 21 3.57 -22.09 29.98
C ARG A 21 4.81 -21.50 30.67
N PHE A 22 5.26 -20.32 30.23
CA PHE A 22 6.41 -19.65 30.84
C PHE A 22 6.04 -18.65 31.95
N CYS A 23 4.75 -18.35 32.17
CA CYS A 23 4.30 -17.35 33.16
C CYS A 23 4.95 -17.46 34.55
N PRO A 24 5.13 -18.66 35.14
CA PRO A 24 5.78 -18.80 36.45
C PRO A 24 7.21 -18.24 36.51
N SER A 25 7.86 -18.15 35.35
CA SER A 25 9.26 -17.75 35.19
C SER A 25 9.44 -16.37 34.55
N LEU A 26 8.34 -15.68 34.22
CA LEU A 26 8.36 -14.33 33.67
C LEU A 26 8.49 -13.29 34.78
N THR A 27 9.22 -12.22 34.48
CA THR A 27 9.18 -10.98 35.27
C THR A 27 7.79 -10.35 35.22
N GLU A 28 7.50 -9.45 36.16
CA GLU A 28 6.21 -8.74 36.18
C GLU A 28 5.96 -7.95 34.88
N LYS A 29 6.99 -7.29 34.34
CA LYS A 29 6.89 -6.53 33.08
C LYS A 29 6.56 -7.43 31.89
N GLU A 30 7.23 -8.57 31.77
CA GLU A 30 6.97 -9.54 30.69
C GLU A 30 5.56 -10.14 30.81
N ARG A 31 5.15 -10.46 32.03
CA ARG A 31 3.80 -10.98 32.29
C ARG A 31 2.71 -9.97 31.93
N GLN A 32 2.90 -8.70 32.29
CA GLN A 32 1.99 -7.63 31.91
C GLN A 32 1.92 -7.46 30.39
N ALA A 33 3.05 -7.53 29.69
CA ALA A 33 3.09 -7.45 28.22
C ALA A 33 2.29 -8.61 27.57
N LEU A 34 2.48 -9.84 28.04
CA LEU A 34 1.72 -11.00 27.55
C LEU A 34 0.21 -10.85 27.81
N ILE A 35 -0.17 -10.44 29.03
CA ILE A 35 -1.58 -10.21 29.39
C ILE A 35 -2.21 -9.12 28.53
N GLN A 36 -1.49 -8.01 28.31
CA GLN A 36 -1.94 -6.94 27.42
C GLN A 36 -2.13 -7.46 26.00
N GLN A 37 -1.24 -8.29 25.48
CA GLN A 37 -1.42 -8.88 24.16
C GLN A 37 -2.68 -9.75 24.11
N ILE A 38 -2.89 -10.64 25.11
CA ILE A 38 -4.09 -11.49 25.20
C ILE A 38 -5.38 -10.65 25.25
N GLN A 39 -5.37 -9.51 25.94
CA GLN A 39 -6.52 -8.59 26.01
C GLN A 39 -6.91 -8.00 24.66
N HIS A 40 -5.95 -7.82 23.75
CA HIS A 40 -6.20 -7.23 22.43
C HIS A 40 -6.54 -8.28 21.36
N ILE A 41 -6.49 -9.58 21.69
CA ILE A 41 -6.91 -10.63 20.75
C ILE A 41 -8.42 -10.54 20.56
N ASP A 42 -8.84 -10.30 19.33
CA ASP A 42 -10.23 -10.47 18.90
C ASP A 42 -10.52 -11.97 18.70
N PHE A 43 -11.14 -12.59 19.69
CA PHE A 43 -11.49 -14.01 19.64
C PHE A 43 -12.55 -14.34 18.58
N THR A 44 -13.36 -13.37 18.15
CA THR A 44 -14.27 -13.57 17.02
C THR A 44 -13.49 -13.72 15.73
N LEU A 45 -12.48 -12.87 15.53
CA LEU A 45 -11.59 -12.94 14.38
C LEU A 45 -10.68 -14.18 14.42
N LEU A 46 -10.22 -14.59 15.60
CA LEU A 46 -9.48 -15.84 15.80
C LEU A 46 -10.29 -17.07 15.34
N GLU A 47 -11.58 -17.11 15.67
CA GLU A 47 -12.46 -18.18 15.21
C GLU A 47 -12.69 -18.13 13.69
N GLN A 48 -12.72 -16.94 13.08
CA GLN A 48 -12.74 -16.82 11.61
C GLN A 48 -11.46 -17.37 10.97
N GLN A 49 -10.28 -17.08 11.54
CA GLN A 49 -9.00 -17.64 11.09
C GLN A 49 -9.03 -19.19 11.16
N ARG A 50 -9.49 -19.75 12.28
CA ARG A 50 -9.66 -21.20 12.46
C ARG A 50 -10.64 -21.82 11.49
N ARG A 51 -11.76 -21.14 11.20
CA ARG A 51 -12.73 -21.59 10.18
C ARG A 51 -12.10 -21.62 8.80
N LEU A 52 -11.31 -20.61 8.42
CA LEU A 52 -10.62 -20.58 7.14
C LEU A 52 -9.56 -21.68 7.02
N ILE A 53 -8.93 -22.10 8.12
CA ILE A 53 -8.05 -23.27 8.14
C ILE A 53 -8.84 -24.55 7.81
N ARG A 54 -9.94 -24.79 8.54
CA ARG A 54 -10.76 -26.02 8.45
C ARG A 54 -11.53 -26.12 7.13
N ASN A 55 -12.11 -25.01 6.69
CA ASN A 55 -13.02 -24.92 5.55
C ASN A 55 -12.48 -23.85 4.60
N PRO A 56 -11.50 -24.18 3.74
CA PRO A 56 -11.05 -23.24 2.72
C PRO A 56 -12.21 -22.87 1.78
N PRO A 57 -12.23 -21.64 1.23
CA PRO A 57 -13.26 -21.23 0.28
C PRO A 57 -13.28 -22.17 -0.93
N PRO A 58 -14.45 -22.36 -1.56
CA PRO A 58 -14.53 -23.10 -2.83
C PRO A 58 -13.67 -22.43 -3.90
N THR A 59 -13.25 -23.22 -4.89
CA THR A 59 -12.52 -22.71 -6.08
C THR A 59 -13.32 -21.65 -6.82
N LEU A 60 -12.58 -20.76 -7.52
CA LEU A 60 -13.10 -19.67 -8.34
C LEU A 60 -14.37 -20.03 -9.11
N SER A 61 -15.33 -19.11 -9.12
CA SER A 61 -16.53 -19.21 -9.94
C SER A 61 -16.27 -18.70 -11.36
N SER A 62 -17.31 -18.53 -12.18
CA SER A 62 -17.15 -18.01 -13.55
C SER A 62 -16.65 -16.58 -13.51
N ILE A 63 -15.57 -16.31 -14.23
CA ILE A 63 -14.94 -14.99 -14.31
C ILE A 63 -15.15 -14.39 -15.70
N GLU A 64 -15.27 -13.07 -15.73
CA GLU A 64 -15.45 -12.30 -16.95
C GLU A 64 -14.38 -11.19 -17.03
N PRO A 65 -13.94 -10.81 -18.24
CA PRO A 65 -13.05 -9.66 -18.41
C PRO A 65 -13.67 -8.37 -17.87
N PHE A 66 -12.88 -7.57 -17.16
CA PHE A 66 -13.30 -6.23 -16.75
C PHE A 66 -13.24 -5.25 -17.93
N THR A 67 -14.37 -4.63 -18.27
CA THR A 67 -14.53 -3.77 -19.46
C THR A 67 -14.70 -2.28 -19.17
N ASP A 68 -14.94 -1.88 -17.91
CA ASP A 68 -15.16 -0.49 -17.51
C ASP A 68 -13.83 0.25 -17.30
N PHE A 69 -12.99 0.27 -18.34
CA PHE A 69 -11.68 0.91 -18.31
C PHE A 69 -11.46 1.89 -19.47
N THR A 70 -10.57 2.85 -19.26
CA THR A 70 -10.09 3.74 -20.32
C THR A 70 -8.60 4.00 -20.20
N PHE A 71 -8.01 4.59 -21.23
CA PHE A 71 -6.64 5.09 -21.20
C PHE A 71 -6.60 6.56 -20.80
N ILE A 72 -5.49 6.97 -20.18
CA ILE A 72 -5.24 8.38 -19.88
C ILE A 72 -5.24 9.27 -21.13
N GLY A 73 -5.40 10.57 -20.93
CA GLY A 73 -5.40 11.60 -21.97
C GLY A 73 -6.76 11.80 -22.64
N GLN A 74 -7.82 11.24 -22.06
CA GLN A 74 -9.19 11.33 -22.56
C GLN A 74 -10.01 12.30 -21.70
N GLY A 75 -11.07 12.89 -22.27
CA GLY A 75 -12.14 13.54 -21.47
C GLY A 75 -11.78 14.80 -20.69
N GLY A 76 -10.61 15.42 -20.88
CA GLY A 76 -10.20 16.64 -20.17
C GLY A 76 -9.93 16.45 -18.67
N ASP A 77 -9.70 15.20 -18.25
CA ASP A 77 -9.60 14.79 -16.85
C ASP A 77 -8.47 15.54 -16.11
N PHE A 78 -7.28 15.66 -16.71
CA PHE A 78 -6.17 16.43 -16.14
C PHE A 78 -6.56 17.84 -15.69
N SER A 79 -7.30 18.57 -16.52
CA SER A 79 -7.69 19.96 -16.23
C SER A 79 -8.69 20.02 -15.07
N LYS A 80 -9.66 19.09 -15.05
CA LYS A 80 -10.63 18.96 -13.97
C LYS A 80 -9.93 18.61 -12.65
N GLY A 81 -9.04 17.63 -12.65
CA GLY A 81 -8.30 17.26 -11.44
C GLY A 81 -7.36 18.37 -10.96
N LYS A 82 -6.73 19.13 -11.86
CA LYS A 82 -5.97 20.33 -11.48
C LYS A 82 -6.85 21.36 -10.77
N GLY A 83 -8.10 21.54 -11.17
CA GLY A 83 -9.08 22.36 -10.45
C GLY A 83 -9.34 21.83 -9.04
N LEU A 84 -9.70 20.55 -8.93
CA LEU A 84 -9.98 19.89 -7.65
C LEU A 84 -8.78 19.89 -6.68
N LEU A 85 -7.55 19.79 -7.18
CA LEU A 85 -6.35 19.93 -6.35
C LEU A 85 -6.18 21.36 -5.80
N ARG A 86 -6.45 22.40 -6.60
CA ARG A 86 -6.42 23.80 -6.11
C ARG A 86 -7.45 24.03 -5.00
N GLU A 87 -8.58 23.35 -5.10
CA GLU A 87 -9.63 23.37 -4.09
C GLU A 87 -9.33 22.47 -2.86
N GLY A 88 -8.18 21.77 -2.84
CA GLY A 88 -7.79 20.90 -1.73
C GLY A 88 -8.67 19.64 -1.59
N LYS A 89 -9.29 19.15 -2.66
CA LYS A 89 -10.28 18.05 -2.61
C LYS A 89 -9.68 16.66 -2.48
N MET A 90 -8.37 16.50 -2.59
CA MET A 90 -7.69 15.20 -2.52
C MET A 90 -6.70 15.16 -1.36
N GLY A 91 -6.75 14.07 -0.60
CA GLY A 91 -5.67 13.65 0.29
C GLY A 91 -4.99 12.38 -0.24
N CYS A 92 -3.78 12.10 0.23
CA CYS A 92 -3.05 10.90 -0.16
C CYS A 92 -2.73 10.01 1.06
N LEU A 93 -3.06 8.72 0.98
CA LEU A 93 -2.71 7.70 1.95
C LEU A 93 -1.58 6.81 1.41
N ILE A 94 -0.51 6.71 2.19
CA ILE A 94 0.66 5.90 1.88
C ILE A 94 0.64 4.64 2.74
N LEU A 95 0.68 3.47 2.11
CA LEU A 95 0.82 2.21 2.83
C LEU A 95 2.30 1.90 3.00
N ALA A 96 2.81 2.09 4.23
CA ALA A 96 4.23 1.98 4.58
C ALA A 96 4.50 1.00 5.75
N GLY A 97 3.57 0.08 6.05
CA GLY A 97 3.76 -0.96 7.06
C GLY A 97 4.79 -2.05 6.71
N GLY A 98 5.39 -2.00 5.52
CA GLY A 98 6.39 -2.97 5.07
C GLY A 98 7.80 -2.70 5.61
N GLN A 99 8.50 -3.78 5.98
CA GLN A 99 9.92 -3.74 6.36
C GLN A 99 10.83 -3.82 5.12
N GLY A 100 12.02 -3.25 5.23
CA GLY A 100 13.06 -3.26 4.19
C GLY A 100 13.92 -4.54 4.15
N THR A 101 13.52 -5.61 4.83
CA THR A 101 14.36 -6.81 5.04
C THR A 101 14.84 -7.47 3.75
N ARG A 102 13.99 -7.57 2.72
CA ARG A 102 14.39 -8.09 1.39
C ARG A 102 15.42 -7.23 0.67
N LEU A 103 15.53 -5.96 1.06
CA LEU A 103 16.51 -4.99 0.56
C LEU A 103 17.77 -4.93 1.44
N ARG A 104 17.89 -5.84 2.43
CA ARG A 104 18.95 -5.85 3.44
C ARG A 104 19.00 -4.55 4.28
N LEU A 105 17.87 -3.86 4.38
CA LEU A 105 17.68 -2.71 5.23
C LEU A 105 16.98 -3.16 6.53
N ASP A 106 17.56 -2.77 7.66
CA ASP A 106 16.88 -2.88 8.95
C ASP A 106 15.91 -1.71 9.13
N GLY A 107 14.66 -2.01 9.48
CA GLY A 107 13.57 -1.05 9.65
C GLY A 107 12.76 -0.72 8.38
N PRO A 108 12.05 0.44 8.37
CA PRO A 108 11.03 0.74 7.38
C PRO A 108 11.62 0.90 5.98
N LYS A 109 10.94 0.26 5.01
CA LYS A 109 11.32 0.32 3.60
C LYS A 109 11.41 1.74 3.05
N GLY A 110 10.57 2.65 3.54
CA GLY A 110 10.54 4.04 3.08
C GLY A 110 11.85 4.82 3.31
N ARG A 111 12.74 4.34 4.19
CA ARG A 111 14.08 4.91 4.41
C ARG A 111 15.09 4.53 3.33
N PHE A 112 14.76 3.57 2.47
CA PHE A 112 15.71 3.07 1.47
C PHE A 112 16.04 4.16 0.43
N PRO A 113 17.33 4.47 0.21
CA PRO A 113 17.75 5.45 -0.80
C PRO A 113 17.56 4.87 -2.20
N VAL A 114 16.87 5.61 -3.08
CA VAL A 114 16.51 5.12 -4.42
C VAL A 114 16.96 6.05 -5.54
N SER A 115 17.08 7.36 -5.30
CA SER A 115 17.46 8.29 -6.37
C SER A 115 18.96 8.20 -6.71
N LEU A 116 19.31 8.55 -7.95
CA LEU A 116 20.64 8.29 -8.51
C LEU A 116 21.72 9.22 -7.96
N ILE A 117 21.41 10.51 -7.83
CA ILE A 117 22.41 11.57 -7.64
C ILE A 117 22.40 12.07 -6.19
N LYS A 118 21.20 12.32 -5.65
CA LYS A 118 21.04 12.81 -4.28
C LYS A 118 20.79 11.70 -3.27
N HIS A 119 20.62 10.46 -3.73
CA HIS A 119 20.32 9.28 -2.90
C HIS A 119 19.11 9.49 -1.99
N LYS A 120 18.09 10.18 -2.49
CA LYS A 120 16.85 10.45 -1.77
C LYS A 120 16.17 9.14 -1.41
N SER A 121 15.69 9.07 -0.18
CA SER A 121 14.87 7.94 0.27
C SER A 121 13.48 7.96 -0.40
N LEU A 122 12.78 6.82 -0.37
CA LEU A 122 11.39 6.76 -0.83
C LEU A 122 10.49 7.77 -0.09
N PHE A 123 10.67 7.94 1.23
CA PHE A 123 9.94 8.93 2.01
C PHE A 123 10.30 10.37 1.60
N GLN A 124 11.57 10.66 1.32
CA GLN A 124 11.97 11.97 0.83
C GLN A 124 11.35 12.28 -0.53
N LEU A 125 11.39 11.34 -1.49
CA LEU A 125 10.76 11.55 -2.81
C LEU A 125 9.26 11.81 -2.68
N LEU A 126 8.57 11.07 -1.84
CA LEU A 126 7.15 11.28 -1.55
C LEU A 126 6.89 12.67 -0.95
N ALA A 127 7.68 13.08 0.05
CA ALA A 127 7.49 14.35 0.74
C ALA A 127 7.75 15.54 -0.19
N GLU A 128 8.84 15.50 -0.96
CA GLU A 128 9.18 16.54 -1.93
C GLU A 128 8.13 16.61 -3.06
N LYS A 129 7.62 15.47 -3.55
CA LYS A 129 6.49 15.45 -4.50
C LYS A 129 5.23 16.06 -3.91
N THR A 130 4.89 15.74 -2.67
CA THR A 130 3.74 16.33 -1.97
C THR A 130 3.89 17.85 -1.85
N LEU A 131 5.08 18.32 -1.48
CA LEU A 131 5.37 19.74 -1.37
C LEU A 131 5.26 20.44 -2.74
N ALA A 132 5.83 19.85 -3.79
CA ALA A 132 5.75 20.37 -5.16
C ALA A 132 4.31 20.40 -5.68
N ALA A 133 3.51 19.36 -5.42
CA ALA A 133 2.10 19.32 -5.75
C ALA A 133 1.32 20.44 -5.08
N GLY A 134 1.57 20.67 -3.78
CA GLY A 134 0.95 21.77 -3.02
C GLY A 134 1.32 23.15 -3.58
N LYS A 135 2.60 23.38 -3.91
CA LYS A 135 3.05 24.60 -4.59
C LYS A 135 2.31 24.81 -5.93
N GLN A 136 2.18 23.77 -6.74
CA GLN A 136 1.50 23.84 -8.05
C GLN A 136 -0.03 23.98 -7.92
N ALA A 137 -0.61 23.52 -6.81
CA ALA A 137 -2.02 23.69 -6.49
C ALA A 137 -2.30 25.03 -5.81
N GLY A 138 -1.29 25.71 -5.27
CA GLY A 138 -1.47 26.93 -4.47
C GLY A 138 -2.14 26.67 -3.12
N THR A 139 -2.12 25.42 -2.63
CA THR A 139 -2.72 25.02 -1.35
C THR A 139 -1.92 23.90 -0.70
N THR A 140 -2.11 23.69 0.60
CA THR A 140 -1.48 22.58 1.34
C THR A 140 -2.27 21.30 1.07
N LEU A 141 -1.58 20.20 0.75
CA LEU A 141 -2.21 18.92 0.42
C LEU A 141 -1.95 17.89 1.54
N SER A 142 -3.01 17.24 2.00
CA SER A 142 -2.93 16.35 3.15
C SER A 142 -2.34 14.98 2.81
N LEU A 143 -1.42 14.53 3.67
CA LEU A 143 -0.72 13.24 3.55
C LEU A 143 -0.96 12.40 4.81
N ALA A 144 -1.31 11.14 4.65
CA ALA A 144 -1.41 10.16 5.72
C ALA A 144 -0.46 9.00 5.44
N ILE A 145 0.22 8.51 6.47
CA ILE A 145 1.17 7.40 6.37
C ILE A 145 0.73 6.30 7.33
N MET A 146 0.37 5.16 6.77
CA MET A 146 0.09 3.94 7.51
C MET A 146 1.40 3.19 7.80
N THR A 147 1.71 2.96 9.06
CA THR A 147 2.89 2.24 9.55
C THR A 147 2.52 0.86 10.09
N SER A 148 3.51 0.09 10.55
CA SER A 148 3.31 -1.12 11.34
C SER A 148 3.84 -0.93 12.75
N PRO A 149 3.43 -1.76 13.74
CA PRO A 149 3.92 -1.62 15.11
C PRO A 149 5.45 -1.63 15.19
N GLU A 150 6.11 -2.39 14.32
CA GLU A 150 7.56 -2.53 14.29
C GLU A 150 8.28 -1.34 13.64
N ASN A 151 7.61 -0.49 12.85
CA ASN A 151 8.24 0.65 12.19
C ASN A 151 7.65 2.03 12.48
N ASP A 152 6.58 2.12 13.26
CA ASP A 152 5.86 3.38 13.49
C ASP A 152 6.76 4.47 14.09
N GLU A 153 7.37 4.18 15.24
CA GLU A 153 8.26 5.14 15.93
C GLU A 153 9.50 5.50 15.11
N ILE A 154 10.07 4.52 14.38
CA ILE A 154 11.23 4.75 13.50
C ILE A 154 10.85 5.69 12.36
N THR A 155 9.66 5.50 11.78
CA THR A 155 9.16 6.30 10.66
C THR A 155 8.87 7.73 11.12
N LYS A 156 8.15 7.91 12.23
CA LYS A 156 7.86 9.25 12.80
C LYS A 156 9.13 10.02 13.12
N ARG A 157 10.10 9.36 13.76
CA ARG A 157 11.40 9.96 14.07
C ARG A 157 12.15 10.37 12.80
N PHE A 158 12.18 9.52 11.79
CA PHE A 158 12.85 9.82 10.52
C PHE A 158 12.27 11.08 9.85
N PHE A 159 10.95 11.23 9.82
CA PHE A 159 10.33 12.47 9.31
C PHE A 159 10.72 13.70 10.15
N ALA A 160 10.70 13.59 11.47
CA ALA A 160 11.05 14.70 12.37
C ALA A 160 12.53 15.13 12.23
N GLU A 161 13.46 14.17 12.18
CA GLU A 161 14.91 14.40 12.00
C GLU A 161 15.23 15.11 10.68
N HIS A 162 14.42 14.86 9.64
CA HIS A 162 14.55 15.50 8.33
C HIS A 162 13.66 16.73 8.15
N HIS A 163 13.09 17.26 9.23
CA HIS A 163 12.17 18.42 9.21
C HIS A 163 11.06 18.27 8.15
N TYR A 164 10.55 17.05 8.00
CA TYR A 164 9.51 16.67 7.05
C TYR A 164 9.81 17.07 5.59
N TRP A 165 11.09 17.26 5.24
CA TRP A 165 11.56 17.77 3.95
C TRP A 165 10.83 19.05 3.50
N GLY A 166 10.49 19.92 4.45
CA GLY A 166 9.82 21.20 4.20
C GLY A 166 8.29 21.14 4.18
N LEU A 167 7.68 19.96 4.35
CA LEU A 167 6.25 19.88 4.62
C LEU A 167 5.95 20.48 6.01
N ASN A 168 4.86 21.25 6.12
CA ASN A 168 4.22 21.54 7.40
C ASN A 168 3.87 20.21 8.12
N PRO A 169 4.38 19.96 9.35
CA PRO A 169 4.07 18.75 10.12
C PRO A 169 2.58 18.48 10.30
N GLU A 170 1.73 19.51 10.37
CA GLU A 170 0.26 19.34 10.56
C GLU A 170 -0.45 18.73 9.34
N GLN A 171 0.18 18.82 8.16
CA GLN A 171 -0.32 18.22 6.92
C GLN A 171 0.01 16.72 6.81
N VAL A 172 0.90 16.21 7.68
CA VAL A 172 1.31 14.80 7.70
C VAL A 172 0.72 14.10 8.92
N SER A 173 -0.12 13.10 8.69
CA SER A 173 -0.74 12.29 9.74
C SER A 173 -0.17 10.87 9.72
N PHE A 174 0.03 10.26 10.88
CA PHE A 174 0.47 8.87 11.00
C PHE A 174 -0.59 8.05 11.72
N PHE A 175 -0.78 6.81 11.28
CA PHE A 175 -1.54 5.82 12.03
C PHE A 175 -0.91 4.44 11.81
N CYS A 176 -1.02 3.59 12.81
CA CYS A 176 -0.44 2.26 12.79
C CYS A 176 -1.52 1.24 12.41
N GLN A 177 -1.20 0.35 11.47
CA GLN A 177 -2.05 -0.80 11.18
C GLN A 177 -2.01 -1.81 12.36
N GLY A 178 -3.04 -2.65 12.44
CA GLY A 178 -3.08 -3.75 13.40
C GLY A 178 -2.25 -4.98 13.01
N THR A 179 -2.22 -5.96 13.91
CA THR A 179 -1.65 -7.29 13.70
C THR A 179 -2.72 -8.37 13.87
N LEU A 180 -2.44 -9.55 13.33
CA LEU A 180 -3.21 -10.76 13.60
C LEU A 180 -2.31 -11.85 14.18
N PRO A 181 -2.82 -12.67 15.10
CA PRO A 181 -2.10 -13.84 15.56
C PRO A 181 -1.78 -14.79 14.41
N LEU A 182 -0.56 -15.32 14.41
CA LEU A 182 -0.19 -16.48 13.62
C LEU A 182 -0.72 -17.74 14.30
N LEU A 183 -1.19 -18.69 13.51
CA LEU A 183 -1.69 -19.97 14.02
C LEU A 183 -0.84 -21.12 13.55
N ASP A 184 -0.67 -22.14 14.38
CA ASP A 184 -0.01 -23.37 13.95
C ASP A 184 -0.91 -24.21 13.01
N SER A 185 -0.46 -25.41 12.67
CA SER A 185 -1.18 -26.30 11.75
C SER A 185 -2.54 -26.76 12.29
N GLN A 186 -2.75 -26.68 13.60
CA GLN A 186 -4.00 -27.04 14.29
C GLN A 186 -4.90 -25.81 14.53
N GLY A 187 -4.46 -24.62 14.15
CA GLY A 187 -5.21 -23.39 14.39
C GLY A 187 -5.08 -22.86 15.82
N GLN A 188 -4.02 -23.23 16.53
CA GLN A 188 -3.74 -22.75 17.89
C GLN A 188 -2.75 -21.58 17.85
N LEU A 189 -2.87 -20.70 18.85
CA LEU A 189 -1.89 -19.64 19.10
C LEU A 189 -0.56 -20.29 19.48
N PHE A 190 0.56 -19.63 19.19
CA PHE A 190 1.85 -20.06 19.71
C PHE A 190 2.72 -18.85 20.05
N LEU A 191 3.76 -19.10 20.82
CA LEU A 191 4.67 -18.07 21.29
C LEU A 191 5.86 -17.91 20.34
N GLU A 192 6.20 -16.68 19.95
CA GLU A 192 7.49 -16.37 19.28
C GLU A 192 8.64 -16.16 20.28
N SER A 193 8.31 -15.71 21.49
CA SER A 193 9.21 -15.58 22.63
C SER A 193 8.46 -15.97 23.91
N ARG A 194 9.17 -16.10 25.05
CA ARG A 194 8.58 -16.59 26.30
C ARG A 194 7.35 -15.80 26.79
N TYR A 195 7.17 -14.56 26.33
CA TYR A 195 6.10 -13.66 26.74
C TYR A 195 5.41 -12.96 25.58
N HIS A 196 5.60 -13.41 24.34
CA HIS A 196 4.98 -12.82 23.16
C HIS A 196 4.38 -13.89 22.24
N ILE A 197 3.08 -13.79 22.02
CA ILE A 197 2.34 -14.57 21.04
C ILE A 197 2.79 -14.13 19.65
N ALA A 198 3.03 -15.10 18.77
CA ALA A 198 3.43 -14.83 17.40
C ALA A 198 2.31 -14.08 16.66
N GLU A 199 2.62 -12.90 16.16
CA GLU A 199 1.71 -12.07 15.37
C GLU A 199 2.41 -11.49 14.15
N GLY A 200 1.63 -10.99 13.21
CA GLY A 200 2.16 -10.29 12.05
C GLY A 200 1.17 -9.28 11.51
N PRO A 201 1.62 -8.37 10.63
CA PRO A 201 0.76 -7.40 9.98
C PRO A 201 -0.50 -8.03 9.39
N ASN A 202 -1.65 -7.41 9.63
CA ASN A 202 -2.98 -7.88 9.21
C ASN A 202 -3.32 -7.63 7.73
N GLY A 203 -2.30 -7.31 6.92
CA GLY A 203 -2.42 -7.01 5.50
C GLY A 203 -2.79 -5.56 5.19
N ASN A 204 -2.75 -5.19 3.91
CA ASN A 204 -3.03 -3.82 3.48
C ASN A 204 -4.54 -3.52 3.32
N GLY A 205 -5.41 -4.53 3.42
CA GLY A 205 -6.87 -4.36 3.31
C GLY A 205 -7.49 -3.54 4.44
N GLN A 206 -6.94 -3.65 5.65
CA GLN A 206 -7.42 -2.91 6.81
C GLN A 206 -7.12 -1.40 6.76
N CYS A 207 -6.35 -0.93 5.78
CA CYS A 207 -5.92 0.47 5.71
C CYS A 207 -7.09 1.48 5.77
N LEU A 208 -8.24 1.18 5.15
CA LEU A 208 -9.41 2.07 5.20
C LEU A 208 -10.11 2.05 6.56
N HIS A 209 -10.17 0.88 7.21
CA HIS A 209 -10.67 0.76 8.59
C HIS A 209 -9.79 1.54 9.56
N ASP A 210 -8.48 1.35 9.48
CA ASP A 210 -7.53 1.99 10.38
C ASP A 210 -7.45 3.51 10.12
N PHE A 211 -7.51 3.93 8.85
CA PHE A 211 -7.64 5.34 8.47
C PHE A 211 -8.91 5.98 9.04
N TYR A 212 -10.05 5.29 8.99
CA TYR A 212 -11.30 5.77 9.55
C TYR A 212 -11.26 5.84 11.09
N LYS A 213 -10.82 4.76 11.75
CA LYS A 213 -10.71 4.65 13.22
C LYS A 213 -9.71 5.62 13.82
N SER A 214 -8.64 5.96 13.09
CA SER A 214 -7.64 6.94 13.53
C SER A 214 -8.20 8.37 13.68
N GLY A 215 -9.39 8.64 13.13
CA GLY A 215 -9.98 9.98 13.08
C GLY A 215 -9.45 10.85 11.94
N ILE A 216 -8.46 10.39 11.17
CA ILE A 216 -7.92 11.15 10.03
C ILE A 216 -8.99 11.33 8.95
N TRP A 217 -9.79 10.31 8.66
CA TRP A 217 -10.92 10.44 7.72
C TRP A 217 -11.84 11.62 8.12
N LYS A 218 -12.20 11.70 9.41
CA LYS A 218 -13.09 12.76 9.93
C LYS A 218 -12.44 14.13 9.78
N LYS A 219 -11.18 14.28 10.23
CA LYS A 219 -10.40 15.52 10.08
C LYS A 219 -10.37 15.99 8.62
N TRP A 220 -10.09 15.09 7.69
CA TRP A 220 -9.99 15.42 6.27
C TRP A 220 -11.35 15.75 5.64
N SER A 221 -12.40 15.04 6.03
CA SER A 221 -13.77 15.35 5.61
C SER A 221 -14.18 16.77 6.05
N GLU A 222 -13.87 17.16 7.28
CA GLU A 222 -14.11 18.52 7.81
C GLU A 222 -13.28 19.59 7.09
N GLN A 223 -12.10 19.23 6.56
CA GLN A 223 -11.27 20.07 5.69
C GLN A 223 -11.78 20.16 4.24
N GLY A 224 -12.86 19.43 3.90
CA GLY A 224 -13.45 19.44 2.57
C GLY A 224 -12.78 18.50 1.56
N ILE A 225 -11.92 17.59 2.01
CA ILE A 225 -11.36 16.52 1.18
C ILE A 225 -12.46 15.53 0.83
N GLN A 226 -12.56 15.19 -0.46
CA GLN A 226 -13.59 14.32 -1.02
C GLN A 226 -13.01 13.03 -1.63
N TYR A 227 -11.71 13.04 -1.93
CA TYR A 227 -11.04 11.95 -2.64
C TYR A 227 -9.78 11.51 -1.91
N LEU A 228 -9.55 10.20 -1.87
CA LEU A 228 -8.39 9.58 -1.23
C LEU A 228 -7.59 8.81 -2.28
N ASN A 229 -6.39 9.29 -2.61
CA ASN A 229 -5.44 8.52 -3.42
C ASN A 229 -4.61 7.61 -2.51
N VAL A 230 -4.65 6.30 -2.72
CA VAL A 230 -3.90 5.31 -1.95
C VAL A 230 -2.77 4.75 -2.79
N VAL A 231 -1.54 4.88 -2.27
CA VAL A 231 -0.32 4.41 -2.95
C VAL A 231 0.56 3.58 -2.02
N LEU A 232 1.30 2.65 -2.59
CA LEU A 232 2.31 1.87 -1.87
C LEU A 232 3.64 2.63 -1.81
N ILE A 233 4.30 2.64 -0.65
CA ILE A 233 5.58 3.37 -0.48
C ILE A 233 6.70 2.86 -1.41
N ASP A 234 6.59 1.64 -1.92
CA ASP A 234 7.68 1.02 -2.67
C ASP A 234 7.72 1.35 -4.15
N ASN A 235 6.79 2.15 -4.65
CA ASN A 235 6.78 2.61 -6.03
C ASN A 235 7.18 4.11 -6.11
N PRO A 236 8.46 4.45 -6.35
CA PRO A 236 8.90 5.84 -6.47
C PRO A 236 8.32 6.58 -7.69
N LEU A 237 7.73 5.88 -8.67
CA LEU A 237 7.03 6.52 -9.78
C LEU A 237 5.59 6.90 -9.43
N ALA A 238 5.04 6.42 -8.31
CA ALA A 238 3.71 6.78 -7.89
C ALA A 238 3.60 8.31 -7.71
N ASP A 239 2.47 8.83 -8.20
CA ASP A 239 2.08 10.22 -8.08
C ASP A 239 1.06 10.34 -6.92
N PRO A 240 1.43 10.97 -5.79
CA PRO A 240 0.53 11.12 -4.64
C PRO A 240 -0.68 12.04 -4.91
N PHE A 241 -0.59 12.94 -5.90
CA PHE A 241 -1.64 13.92 -6.23
C PHE A 241 -1.88 13.98 -7.74
N ASP A 242 -2.20 12.83 -8.32
CA ASP A 242 -2.39 12.65 -9.75
C ASP A 242 -3.68 13.35 -10.22
N ALA A 243 -3.51 14.44 -10.98
CA ALA A 243 -4.61 15.23 -11.51
C ALA A 243 -5.44 14.48 -12.57
N GLU A 244 -4.83 13.63 -13.39
CA GLU A 244 -5.56 12.84 -14.40
C GLU A 244 -6.47 11.82 -13.71
N LEU A 245 -5.92 11.09 -12.72
CA LEU A 245 -6.68 10.12 -11.93
C LEU A 245 -7.84 10.78 -11.18
N LEU A 246 -7.57 11.91 -10.53
CA LEU A 246 -8.58 12.66 -9.77
C LEU A 246 -9.70 13.16 -10.68
N GLY A 247 -9.35 13.75 -11.83
CA GLY A 247 -10.33 14.25 -12.79
C GLY A 247 -11.23 13.15 -13.33
N PHE A 248 -10.63 12.02 -13.72
CA PHE A 248 -11.35 10.85 -14.19
C PHE A 248 -12.29 10.30 -13.11
N HIS A 249 -11.78 10.06 -11.90
CA HIS A 249 -12.54 9.55 -10.77
C HIS A 249 -13.75 10.44 -10.46
N ALA A 250 -13.54 11.75 -10.40
CA ALA A 250 -14.60 12.73 -10.16
C ALA A 250 -15.60 12.86 -11.33
N ARG A 251 -15.18 12.63 -12.58
CA ARG A 251 -16.07 12.64 -13.76
C ARG A 251 -16.96 11.41 -13.79
N GLN A 252 -16.41 10.25 -13.46
CA GLN A 252 -17.17 9.00 -13.41
C GLN A 252 -18.05 8.88 -12.16
N GLN A 253 -17.92 9.79 -11.19
CA GLN A 253 -18.57 9.68 -9.89
C GLN A 253 -18.29 8.31 -9.24
N ALA A 254 -17.05 7.86 -9.38
CA ALA A 254 -16.63 6.53 -8.97
C ALA A 254 -16.57 6.40 -7.44
N ASP A 255 -16.89 5.21 -6.95
CA ASP A 255 -16.56 4.82 -5.58
C ASP A 255 -15.07 4.49 -5.49
N ILE A 256 -14.59 3.71 -6.47
CA ILE A 256 -13.20 3.29 -6.59
C ILE A 256 -12.75 3.42 -8.04
N THR A 257 -11.60 4.07 -8.25
CA THR A 257 -10.86 3.95 -9.51
C THR A 257 -9.55 3.25 -9.26
N ILE A 258 -9.28 2.18 -10.00
CA ILE A 258 -7.98 1.50 -9.99
C ILE A 258 -7.08 2.13 -11.05
N LYS A 259 -5.87 2.53 -10.66
CA LYS A 259 -4.81 2.88 -11.62
C LYS A 259 -4.12 1.61 -12.06
N CYS A 260 -4.25 1.30 -13.35
CA CYS A 260 -3.74 0.07 -13.95
C CYS A 260 -2.66 0.38 -14.99
N THR A 261 -1.92 -0.66 -15.38
CA THR A 261 -1.26 -0.70 -16.67
C THR A 261 -1.90 -1.74 -17.55
N GLU A 262 -1.67 -1.65 -18.85
CA GLU A 262 -2.05 -2.72 -19.75
C GLU A 262 -1.11 -3.94 -19.58
N LYS A 263 -1.69 -5.10 -19.28
CA LYS A 263 -1.04 -6.40 -19.40
C LYS A 263 -0.98 -6.76 -20.88
N VAL A 264 0.25 -6.88 -21.41
CA VAL A 264 0.47 -7.14 -22.85
C VAL A 264 1.00 -8.54 -23.15
N LYS A 265 1.42 -9.29 -22.12
CA LYS A 265 1.92 -10.67 -22.27
C LYS A 265 1.14 -11.63 -21.36
N PRO A 266 0.70 -12.79 -21.85
CA PRO A 266 0.02 -13.80 -21.03
C PRO A 266 0.80 -14.21 -19.77
N GLN A 267 2.13 -14.30 -19.87
CA GLN A 267 3.05 -14.80 -18.84
C GLN A 267 3.40 -13.77 -17.76
N GLU A 268 2.95 -12.53 -17.90
CA GLU A 268 3.19 -11.48 -16.91
C GLU A 268 2.57 -11.87 -15.56
N LYS A 269 3.40 -11.93 -14.51
CA LYS A 269 3.01 -12.35 -13.15
C LYS A 269 2.38 -11.20 -12.38
N VAL A 270 1.19 -10.81 -12.81
CA VAL A 270 0.42 -9.72 -12.19
C VAL A 270 -1.02 -10.14 -12.03
N GLY A 271 -1.64 -9.77 -10.91
CA GLY A 271 -3.08 -9.91 -10.75
C GLY A 271 -3.82 -9.04 -11.76
N VAL A 272 -5.00 -9.48 -12.19
CA VAL A 272 -5.83 -8.77 -13.16
C VAL A 272 -7.19 -8.43 -12.58
N ILE A 273 -7.75 -7.30 -13.00
CA ILE A 273 -9.12 -6.91 -12.63
C ILE A 273 -10.10 -7.76 -13.45
N VAL A 274 -11.07 -8.36 -12.77
CA VAL A 274 -12.12 -9.21 -13.36
C VAL A 274 -13.49 -8.83 -12.82
N LYS A 275 -14.54 -9.37 -13.46
CA LYS A 275 -15.87 -9.49 -12.87
C LYS A 275 -16.11 -10.94 -12.49
N GLU A 276 -16.46 -11.20 -11.24
CA GLU A 276 -16.87 -12.50 -10.73
C GLU A 276 -18.29 -12.38 -10.17
N ASN A 277 -19.25 -13.13 -10.74
CA ASN A 277 -20.68 -13.03 -10.40
C ASN A 277 -21.22 -11.58 -10.39
N GLY A 278 -20.81 -10.78 -11.38
CA GLY A 278 -21.20 -9.37 -11.51
C GLY A 278 -20.49 -8.40 -10.56
N ARG A 279 -19.61 -8.87 -9.66
CA ARG A 279 -18.83 -8.02 -8.76
C ARG A 279 -17.39 -7.86 -9.25
N VAL A 280 -16.82 -6.69 -9.06
CA VAL A 280 -15.43 -6.43 -9.46
C VAL A 280 -14.48 -7.00 -8.41
N GLY A 281 -13.43 -7.68 -8.87
CA GLY A 281 -12.42 -8.26 -8.01
C GLY A 281 -11.06 -8.33 -8.70
N VAL A 282 -10.08 -8.87 -7.99
CA VAL A 282 -8.75 -9.17 -8.52
C VAL A 282 -8.52 -10.66 -8.45
N ILE A 283 -8.05 -11.23 -9.55
CA ILE A 283 -7.56 -12.61 -9.59
C ILE A 283 -6.05 -12.57 -9.75
N GLU A 284 -5.35 -13.27 -8.87
CA GLU A 284 -3.90 -13.41 -8.94
C GLU A 284 -3.48 -14.24 -10.16
N TYR A 285 -2.29 -13.98 -10.70
CA TYR A 285 -1.83 -14.64 -11.93
C TYR A 285 -1.80 -16.18 -11.82
N SER A 286 -1.60 -16.71 -10.61
CA SER A 286 -1.56 -18.15 -10.33
C SER A 286 -2.94 -18.80 -10.35
N GLU A 287 -3.99 -18.00 -10.22
CA GLU A 287 -5.38 -18.46 -10.12
C GLU A 287 -6.14 -18.26 -11.44
N LEU A 288 -5.66 -17.37 -12.32
CA LEU A 288 -6.22 -17.17 -13.66
C LEU A 288 -6.00 -18.43 -14.54
N PRO A 289 -7.04 -19.00 -15.17
CA PRO A 289 -6.90 -20.14 -16.07
C PRO A 289 -6.00 -19.83 -17.27
N ASP A 290 -5.26 -20.83 -17.78
CA ASP A 290 -4.34 -20.62 -18.90
C ASP A 290 -5.04 -20.22 -20.20
N SER A 291 -6.27 -20.72 -20.42
CA SER A 291 -7.13 -20.28 -21.52
C SER A 291 -7.43 -18.78 -21.45
N ASP A 292 -7.71 -18.26 -20.24
CA ASP A 292 -8.01 -16.85 -20.01
C ASP A 292 -6.76 -15.98 -20.09
N LYS A 293 -5.60 -16.47 -19.62
CA LYS A 293 -4.31 -15.76 -19.76
C LYS A 293 -3.99 -15.43 -21.21
N ALA A 294 -4.32 -16.32 -22.14
CA ALA A 294 -4.03 -16.21 -23.56
C ALA A 294 -5.21 -15.67 -24.40
N ALA A 295 -6.39 -15.48 -23.81
CA ALA A 295 -7.57 -15.01 -24.53
C ALA A 295 -7.39 -13.57 -25.04
N THR A 296 -7.67 -13.35 -26.33
CA THR A 296 -7.51 -12.06 -27.00
C THR A 296 -8.83 -11.52 -27.54
N ARG A 297 -8.88 -10.19 -27.66
CA ARG A 297 -9.88 -9.44 -28.43
C ARG A 297 -9.56 -9.51 -29.94
N PRO A 298 -10.50 -9.12 -30.82
CA PRO A 298 -10.25 -9.06 -32.27
C PRO A 298 -9.07 -8.18 -32.70
N ASP A 299 -8.69 -7.19 -31.88
CA ASP A 299 -7.54 -6.32 -32.12
C ASP A 299 -6.19 -6.93 -31.69
N GLY A 300 -6.19 -8.20 -31.23
CA GLY A 300 -5.00 -8.93 -30.79
C GLY A 300 -4.56 -8.62 -29.35
N ARG A 301 -5.23 -7.70 -28.65
CA ARG A 301 -4.93 -7.38 -27.25
C ARG A 301 -5.57 -8.40 -26.31
N LEU A 302 -5.00 -8.59 -25.11
CA LEU A 302 -5.55 -9.54 -24.14
C LEU A 302 -6.94 -9.11 -23.66
N ASN A 303 -7.84 -10.08 -23.43
CA ASN A 303 -9.14 -9.83 -22.80
C ASN A 303 -8.95 -9.34 -21.36
N TYR A 304 -8.12 -10.05 -20.60
CA TYR A 304 -7.76 -9.74 -19.22
C TYR A 304 -6.54 -8.82 -19.16
N CYS A 305 -6.74 -7.55 -19.55
CA CYS A 305 -5.65 -6.60 -19.76
C CYS A 305 -5.41 -5.62 -18.61
N CYS A 306 -6.33 -5.48 -17.64
CA CYS A 306 -6.20 -4.52 -16.55
C CYS A 306 -5.27 -5.07 -15.45
N ALA A 307 -3.98 -4.75 -15.51
CA ALA A 307 -3.01 -5.19 -14.51
C ALA A 307 -3.18 -4.40 -13.19
N ASN A 308 -3.38 -5.11 -12.08
CA ASN A 308 -3.50 -4.52 -10.75
C ASN A 308 -2.14 -4.07 -10.23
N LEU A 309 -1.98 -2.76 -10.01
CA LEU A 309 -0.76 -2.16 -9.45
C LEU A 309 -0.86 -1.88 -7.95
N SER A 310 -2.01 -2.19 -7.34
CA SER A 310 -2.38 -1.77 -5.99
C SER A 310 -2.34 -0.24 -5.79
N LEU A 311 -2.79 0.51 -6.80
CA LEU A 311 -2.92 1.96 -6.78
C LEU A 311 -4.40 2.32 -6.98
N PHE A 312 -4.98 3.06 -6.05
CA PHE A 312 -6.44 3.28 -6.02
C PHE A 312 -6.77 4.74 -5.69
N CYS A 313 -7.85 5.24 -6.26
CA CYS A 313 -8.52 6.45 -5.80
C CYS A 313 -9.89 6.06 -5.24
N PHE A 314 -10.18 6.45 -4.00
CA PHE A 314 -11.44 6.19 -3.32
C PHE A 314 -12.22 7.49 -3.11
N SER A 315 -13.55 7.38 -3.18
CA SER A 315 -14.45 8.40 -2.67
C SER A 315 -14.46 8.39 -1.14
N MET A 316 -14.33 9.55 -0.51
CA MET A 316 -14.46 9.67 0.96
C MET A 316 -15.86 9.29 1.44
N ASN A 317 -16.89 9.47 0.60
CA ASN A 317 -18.26 9.05 0.90
C ASN A 317 -18.38 7.52 0.91
N PHE A 318 -17.77 6.83 -0.07
CA PHE A 318 -17.72 5.37 -0.09
C PHE A 318 -17.05 4.83 1.19
N ILE A 319 -15.93 5.42 1.61
CA ILE A 319 -15.26 5.06 2.86
C ILE A 319 -16.24 5.19 4.04
N GLN A 320 -16.93 6.31 4.16
CA GLN A 320 -17.88 6.53 5.26
C GLN A 320 -19.04 5.52 5.26
N SER A 321 -19.65 5.29 4.10
CA SER A 321 -20.85 4.46 3.99
C SER A 321 -20.57 2.97 4.13
N THR A 322 -19.37 2.54 3.72
CA THR A 322 -19.01 1.13 3.59
C THR A 322 -18.17 0.66 4.77
N VAL A 323 -17.12 1.40 5.15
CA VAL A 323 -16.23 1.01 6.27
C VAL A 323 -17.00 0.94 7.60
N ALA A 324 -18.02 1.79 7.79
CA ALA A 324 -18.86 1.74 8.99
C ALA A 324 -19.78 0.51 9.06
N LYS A 325 -20.08 -0.12 7.92
CA LYS A 325 -21.03 -1.25 7.82
C LYS A 325 -20.34 -2.60 7.59
N THR A 326 -19.15 -2.59 7.00
CA THR A 326 -18.35 -3.80 6.77
C THR A 326 -17.55 -4.10 8.03
N ALA A 327 -17.95 -5.12 8.79
CA ALA A 327 -17.22 -5.45 10.02
C ALA A 327 -15.82 -6.04 9.74
N SER A 328 -15.67 -6.77 8.63
CA SER A 328 -14.41 -7.44 8.26
C SER A 328 -14.32 -7.69 6.76
N LEU A 329 -13.12 -7.55 6.20
CA LEU A 329 -12.78 -8.02 4.86
C LEU A 329 -12.50 -9.53 4.85
N PRO A 330 -12.54 -10.19 3.68
CA PRO A 330 -12.07 -11.56 3.52
C PRO A 330 -10.65 -11.73 4.03
N LEU A 331 -10.42 -12.81 4.78
CA LEU A 331 -9.09 -13.21 5.21
C LEU A 331 -8.47 -14.13 4.16
N HIS A 332 -7.22 -13.85 3.83
CA HIS A 332 -6.35 -14.68 3.00
C HIS A 332 -5.29 -15.33 3.89
N LYS A 333 -5.01 -16.62 3.68
CA LYS A 333 -4.02 -17.36 4.49
C LYS A 333 -2.82 -17.80 3.68
N ALA A 334 -1.64 -17.76 4.29
CA ALA A 334 -0.42 -18.31 3.72
C ALA A 334 0.39 -19.08 4.76
N TRP A 335 0.91 -20.26 4.39
CA TRP A 335 1.78 -21.06 5.24
C TRP A 335 3.21 -20.51 5.16
N LYS A 336 3.77 -20.09 6.30
CA LYS A 336 5.04 -19.33 6.37
C LYS A 336 5.98 -19.88 7.44
N ALA A 337 7.27 -19.67 7.22
CA ALA A 337 8.27 -19.79 8.28
C ALA A 337 8.04 -18.67 9.30
N ALA A 338 8.14 -19.00 10.58
CA ALA A 338 7.89 -18.07 11.68
C ALA A 338 8.91 -18.28 12.80
N LYS A 339 9.07 -17.25 13.64
CA LYS A 339 9.81 -17.38 14.89
C LYS A 339 8.92 -18.09 15.91
N PHE A 340 9.50 -18.99 16.70
CA PHE A 340 8.83 -19.68 17.79
C PHE A 340 9.79 -19.83 18.98
N VAL A 341 9.23 -19.97 20.18
CA VAL A 341 10.01 -20.32 21.38
C VAL A 341 9.88 -21.82 21.67
N ASN A 342 11.02 -22.50 21.84
CA ASN A 342 11.04 -23.93 22.17
C ASN A 342 10.78 -24.18 23.67
N GLU A 343 10.74 -25.44 24.11
CA GLU A 343 10.51 -25.83 25.51
C GLU A 343 11.57 -25.29 26.48
N ALA A 344 12.81 -25.09 26.01
CA ALA A 344 13.88 -24.49 26.80
C ALA A 344 13.75 -22.95 26.94
N GLY A 345 12.73 -22.33 26.35
CA GLY A 345 12.53 -20.87 26.40
C GLY A 345 13.41 -20.10 25.41
N MET A 346 14.01 -20.76 24.42
CA MET A 346 14.85 -20.13 23.40
C MET A 346 14.06 -19.83 22.12
N THR A 347 14.10 -18.57 21.66
CA THR A 347 13.49 -18.15 20.38
C THR A 347 14.34 -18.61 19.19
N GLN A 348 13.69 -19.18 18.18
CA GLN A 348 14.33 -19.68 16.97
C GLN A 348 13.47 -19.33 15.74
N LEU A 349 14.12 -19.08 14.60
CA LEU A 349 13.44 -18.98 13.31
C LEU A 349 13.36 -20.37 12.69
N SER A 350 12.16 -20.82 12.34
CA SER A 350 12.00 -22.12 11.68
C SER A 350 12.65 -22.15 10.29
N ALA A 351 13.33 -23.25 9.96
CA ALA A 351 13.89 -23.50 8.63
C ALA A 351 12.80 -23.83 7.59
N THR A 352 11.65 -24.34 8.03
CA THR A 352 10.49 -24.66 7.19
C THR A 352 9.26 -23.87 7.62
N PRO A 353 8.25 -23.71 6.76
CA PRO A 353 6.97 -23.15 7.15
C PRO A 353 6.28 -23.92 8.29
N ILE A 354 5.88 -23.20 9.35
CA ILE A 354 5.26 -23.77 10.57
C ILE A 354 3.97 -23.06 10.99
N ALA A 355 3.59 -21.97 10.33
CA ALA A 355 2.48 -21.14 10.77
C ALA A 355 1.64 -20.60 9.62
N TRP A 356 0.33 -20.53 9.83
CA TRP A 356 -0.62 -19.79 9.01
C TRP A 356 -0.51 -18.32 9.39
N LYS A 357 -0.15 -17.50 8.40
CA LYS A 357 -0.28 -16.05 8.45
C LYS A 357 -1.59 -15.65 7.75
N PHE A 358 -2.30 -14.68 8.31
CA PHE A 358 -3.56 -14.17 7.77
C PHE A 358 -3.43 -12.69 7.42
N GLU A 359 -3.96 -12.31 6.26
CA GLU A 359 -3.92 -10.94 5.75
C GLU A 359 -5.24 -10.60 5.08
N THR A 360 -5.58 -9.31 5.06
CA THR A 360 -6.64 -8.75 4.19
C THR A 360 -5.99 -7.97 3.06
N PHE A 361 -6.64 -7.89 1.90
CA PHE A 361 -6.10 -7.15 0.76
C PHE A 361 -6.96 -5.94 0.39
N ILE A 362 -6.29 -4.82 0.05
CA ILE A 362 -6.97 -3.57 -0.30
C ILE A 362 -7.90 -3.71 -1.51
N PHE A 363 -7.58 -4.61 -2.43
CA PHE A 363 -8.44 -4.86 -3.59
C PHE A 363 -9.75 -5.59 -3.23
N ASP A 364 -9.88 -6.18 -2.04
CA ASP A 364 -11.13 -6.81 -1.62
C ASP A 364 -12.24 -5.77 -1.40
N TRP A 365 -11.90 -4.49 -1.26
CA TRP A 365 -12.87 -3.38 -1.23
C TRP A 365 -13.66 -3.23 -2.53
N LEU A 366 -13.13 -3.72 -3.66
CA LEU A 366 -13.81 -3.66 -4.96
C LEU A 366 -15.15 -4.39 -4.94
N GLY A 367 -15.25 -5.49 -4.18
CA GLY A 367 -16.48 -6.27 -4.06
C GLY A 367 -17.61 -5.57 -3.27
N TYR A 368 -17.33 -4.40 -2.68
CA TYR A 368 -18.28 -3.60 -1.90
C TYR A 368 -18.67 -2.29 -2.60
N ALA A 369 -18.08 -1.97 -3.75
CA ALA A 369 -18.32 -0.74 -4.49
C ALA A 369 -19.29 -0.97 -5.65
N ASP A 370 -20.14 0.02 -5.93
CA ASP A 370 -21.10 -0.04 -7.03
C ASP A 370 -20.49 0.56 -8.30
N HIS A 371 -19.73 1.64 -8.17
CA HIS A 371 -19.10 2.35 -9.29
C HIS A 371 -17.58 2.17 -9.30
N VAL A 372 -17.13 1.10 -9.96
CA VAL A 372 -15.71 0.76 -10.09
C VAL A 372 -15.23 0.96 -11.52
N PHE A 373 -14.11 1.66 -11.68
CA PHE A 373 -13.49 1.90 -12.99
C PHE A 373 -11.98 1.64 -12.95
N ALA A 374 -11.38 1.38 -14.11
CA ALA A 374 -9.92 1.36 -14.24
C ALA A 374 -9.41 2.44 -15.21
N LEU A 375 -8.29 3.06 -14.86
CA LEU A 375 -7.60 4.02 -15.71
C LEU A 375 -6.20 3.51 -16.04
N LEU A 376 -5.94 3.27 -17.32
CA LEU A 376 -4.72 2.63 -17.81
C LEU A 376 -3.66 3.68 -18.18
N TYR A 377 -2.52 3.56 -17.53
CA TYR A 377 -1.33 4.39 -17.76
C TYR A 377 -0.25 3.58 -18.50
N PRO A 378 0.65 4.25 -19.23
CA PRO A 378 1.92 3.65 -19.62
C PRO A 378 2.72 3.24 -18.36
N ARG A 379 3.27 2.04 -18.35
CA ARG A 379 3.95 1.45 -17.18
C ARG A 379 5.12 2.30 -16.71
N GLU A 380 5.92 2.80 -17.64
CA GLU A 380 7.06 3.68 -17.37
C GLU A 380 6.70 5.03 -16.73
N GLN A 381 5.41 5.43 -16.75
CA GLN A 381 4.99 6.68 -16.16
C GLN A 381 4.58 6.53 -14.69
N CYS A 382 4.19 5.33 -14.26
CA CYS A 382 3.50 5.16 -12.99
C CYS A 382 3.93 3.95 -12.16
N PHE A 383 4.73 3.02 -12.69
CA PHE A 383 5.01 1.76 -12.01
C PHE A 383 6.45 1.27 -12.17
N ALA A 384 7.21 1.35 -11.07
CA ALA A 384 8.51 0.71 -10.92
C ALA A 384 8.71 0.34 -9.44
N PRO A 385 8.10 -0.75 -8.95
CA PRO A 385 8.19 -1.09 -7.54
C PRO A 385 9.59 -1.58 -7.18
N LEU A 386 10.06 -1.22 -5.98
CA LEU A 386 11.29 -1.75 -5.39
C LEU A 386 10.94 -2.95 -4.53
N LYS A 387 11.13 -4.18 -4.98
CA LYS A 387 10.80 -5.40 -4.20
C LYS A 387 12.03 -6.21 -3.78
N ASN A 388 13.07 -6.20 -4.59
CA ASN A 388 14.23 -7.09 -4.45
C ASN A 388 15.54 -6.31 -4.36
N TYR A 389 16.57 -6.94 -3.79
CA TYR A 389 17.90 -6.34 -3.72
C TYR A 389 18.59 -6.32 -5.11
N THR A 390 18.39 -7.36 -5.91
CA THR A 390 18.95 -7.54 -7.27
C THR A 390 17.93 -8.20 -8.19
N GLY A 391 18.09 -8.01 -9.51
CA GLY A 391 17.21 -8.62 -10.52
C GLY A 391 15.97 -7.78 -10.80
N GLU A 392 14.85 -8.44 -11.11
CA GLU A 392 13.55 -7.78 -11.34
C GLU A 392 13.12 -6.98 -10.11
N ASP A 393 12.54 -5.80 -10.32
CA ASP A 393 12.08 -4.89 -9.25
C ASP A 393 13.19 -4.56 -8.22
N SER A 394 14.43 -4.38 -8.69
CA SER A 394 15.58 -4.04 -7.85
C SER A 394 15.92 -2.55 -7.91
N LEU A 395 16.87 -2.12 -7.07
CA LEU A 395 17.34 -0.73 -7.09
C LEU A 395 17.77 -0.30 -8.49
N GLU A 396 18.50 -1.15 -9.22
CA GLU A 396 18.96 -0.86 -10.58
C GLU A 396 17.80 -0.62 -11.55
N THR A 397 16.81 -1.52 -11.59
CA THR A 397 15.67 -1.41 -12.51
C THR A 397 14.78 -0.22 -12.16
N VAL A 398 14.60 0.05 -10.86
CA VAL A 398 13.86 1.21 -10.35
C VAL A 398 14.56 2.51 -10.74
N GLN A 399 15.87 2.58 -10.59
CA GLN A 399 16.68 3.73 -10.96
C GLN A 399 16.63 4.02 -12.47
N GLN A 400 16.72 2.99 -13.31
CA GLN A 400 16.52 3.12 -14.75
C GLN A 400 15.12 3.66 -15.10
N ALA A 401 14.09 3.19 -14.39
CA ALA A 401 12.73 3.67 -14.58
C ALA A 401 12.55 5.15 -14.15
N ILE A 402 13.14 5.56 -13.02
CA ILE A 402 13.19 6.97 -12.59
C ILE A 402 13.87 7.82 -13.67
N GLN A 403 15.03 7.40 -14.16
CA GLN A 403 15.75 8.11 -15.24
C GLN A 403 14.91 8.25 -16.51
N LYS A 404 14.21 7.19 -16.94
CA LYS A 404 13.32 7.25 -18.09
C LYS A 404 12.18 8.25 -17.86
N ARG A 405 11.58 8.25 -16.66
CA ARG A 405 10.51 9.19 -16.31
C ARG A 405 11.01 10.64 -16.26
N GLU A 406 12.15 10.89 -15.64
CA GLU A 406 12.74 12.23 -15.54
C GLU A 406 13.12 12.81 -16.90
N ARG A 407 13.62 11.98 -17.82
CA ARG A 407 13.83 12.39 -19.23
C ARG A 407 12.55 12.86 -19.88
N GLN A 408 11.47 12.11 -19.74
CA GLN A 408 10.17 12.52 -20.27
C GLN A 408 9.71 13.84 -19.65
N LEU A 409 9.78 13.98 -18.33
CA LEU A 409 9.35 15.19 -17.63
C LEU A 409 10.17 16.42 -18.05
N LEU A 410 11.50 16.27 -18.16
CA LEU A 410 12.36 17.35 -18.61
C LEU A 410 12.03 17.76 -20.06
N GLN A 411 11.84 16.80 -20.96
CA GLN A 411 11.42 17.06 -22.34
C GLN A 411 10.07 17.77 -22.39
N ASP A 412 9.10 17.35 -21.58
CA ASP A 412 7.76 17.94 -21.50
C ASP A 412 7.80 19.40 -21.00
N VAL A 413 8.70 19.71 -20.06
CA VAL A 413 8.86 21.07 -19.49
C VAL A 413 9.67 21.98 -20.41
N THR A 414 10.76 21.47 -20.99
CA THR A 414 11.74 22.30 -21.71
C THR A 414 11.49 22.37 -23.21
N GLY A 415 10.89 21.33 -23.80
CA GLY A 415 10.78 21.16 -25.25
C GLY A 415 12.09 20.80 -25.95
N VAL A 416 13.15 20.42 -25.22
CA VAL A 416 14.45 20.01 -25.80
C VAL A 416 14.86 18.61 -25.35
N GLU A 417 15.65 17.94 -26.20
CA GLU A 417 16.15 16.59 -25.96
C GLU A 417 16.93 16.51 -24.63
N PRO A 418 16.58 15.60 -23.71
CA PRO A 418 17.28 15.43 -22.45
C PRO A 418 18.75 14.98 -22.62
N PRO A 419 19.67 15.39 -21.72
CA PRO A 419 21.06 14.93 -21.76
C PRO A 419 21.18 13.41 -21.67
N SER A 420 22.09 12.78 -22.43
CA SER A 420 22.28 11.31 -22.39
C SER A 420 22.84 10.83 -21.05
N LEU A 421 23.71 11.61 -20.40
CA LEU A 421 24.25 11.30 -19.07
C LEU A 421 23.15 11.26 -18.00
N PRO A 422 23.31 10.48 -16.93
CA PRO A 422 22.35 10.47 -15.83
C PRO A 422 22.21 11.84 -15.15
N PHE A 423 20.98 12.21 -14.83
CA PHE A 423 20.65 13.41 -14.06
C PHE A 423 19.45 13.15 -13.16
N GLU A 424 19.23 13.94 -12.13
CA GLU A 424 18.08 13.84 -11.22
C GLU A 424 17.36 15.19 -11.19
N LEU A 425 16.02 15.17 -11.24
CA LEU A 425 15.20 16.37 -11.20
C LEU A 425 14.75 16.69 -9.78
N ALA A 426 14.61 17.98 -9.49
CA ALA A 426 13.82 18.42 -8.35
C ALA A 426 12.34 18.02 -8.53
N ALA A 427 11.62 17.83 -7.41
CA ALA A 427 10.24 17.33 -7.43
C ALA A 427 9.26 18.29 -8.15
N GLU A 428 9.60 19.58 -8.24
CA GLU A 428 8.85 20.59 -8.99
C GLU A 428 8.66 20.23 -10.47
N PHE A 429 9.55 19.44 -11.08
CA PHE A 429 9.37 18.97 -12.47
C PHE A 429 8.25 17.93 -12.62
N TYR A 430 7.86 17.24 -11.54
CA TYR A 430 6.69 16.36 -11.53
C TYR A 430 5.39 17.17 -11.47
N TYR A 431 5.44 18.38 -10.91
CA TYR A 431 4.30 19.30 -10.77
C TYR A 431 4.66 20.69 -11.31
N PRO A 432 4.97 20.82 -12.62
CA PRO A 432 5.56 22.03 -13.15
C PRO A 432 4.59 23.20 -13.06
N THR A 433 5.00 24.29 -12.40
CA THR A 433 4.26 25.55 -12.37
C THR A 433 4.46 26.34 -13.68
N PRO A 434 3.60 27.33 -14.00
CA PRO A 434 3.84 28.21 -15.14
C PRO A 434 5.21 28.89 -15.10
N GLU A 435 5.67 29.30 -13.91
CA GLU A 435 6.97 29.94 -13.70
C GLU A 435 8.13 28.97 -13.97
N LEU A 436 8.02 27.72 -13.51
CA LEU A 436 9.01 26.68 -13.79
C LEU A 436 9.12 26.44 -15.30
N LYS A 437 7.98 26.26 -15.97
CA LYS A 437 7.92 26.05 -17.43
C LYS A 437 8.55 27.23 -18.18
N ALA A 438 8.22 28.47 -17.81
CA ALA A 438 8.81 29.65 -18.40
C ALA A 438 10.32 29.73 -18.17
N LYS A 439 10.78 29.40 -16.96
CA LYS A 439 12.20 29.40 -16.61
C LYS A 439 12.99 28.37 -17.40
N TRP A 440 12.45 27.18 -17.61
CA TRP A 440 13.15 26.04 -18.23
C TRP A 440 12.88 25.86 -19.72
N HIS A 441 11.98 26.67 -20.31
CA HIS A 441 11.71 26.63 -21.75
C HIS A 441 12.99 26.76 -22.58
N LYS A 442 13.22 25.78 -23.47
CA LYS A 442 14.40 25.66 -24.35
C LYS A 442 15.75 25.63 -23.63
N LYS A 443 15.80 25.23 -22.35
CA LYS A 443 17.06 25.08 -21.60
C LYS A 443 17.47 23.63 -21.48
N VAL A 444 18.78 23.41 -21.56
CA VAL A 444 19.43 22.12 -21.28
C VAL A 444 20.08 22.19 -19.90
N PRO A 445 19.90 21.16 -19.04
CA PRO A 445 20.60 21.09 -17.75
C PRO A 445 22.12 21.10 -17.91
N LYS A 446 22.79 21.79 -16.98
CA LYS A 446 24.27 21.87 -16.94
C LYS A 446 24.88 21.04 -15.80
N THR A 447 24.05 20.53 -14.90
CA THR A 447 24.43 19.82 -13.68
C THR A 447 23.70 18.49 -13.63
N SER A 448 24.26 17.53 -12.90
CA SER A 448 23.62 16.22 -12.69
C SER A 448 22.39 16.30 -11.78
N TYR A 449 22.23 17.36 -10.99
CA TYR A 449 20.98 17.66 -10.29
C TYR A 449 20.35 18.93 -10.88
N VAL A 450 19.09 18.84 -11.29
CA VAL A 450 18.36 19.91 -11.96
C VAL A 450 17.43 20.58 -10.96
N GLU A 451 17.86 21.75 -10.49
CA GLU A 451 17.09 22.58 -9.57
C GLU A 451 15.85 23.18 -10.27
N PRO A 452 14.76 23.49 -9.53
CA PRO A 452 13.59 24.18 -10.06
C PRO A 452 13.97 25.53 -10.66
#